data_AF-A0A1Z8WEU2-F1
#
_entry.id   AF-A0A1Z8WEU2-F1
#
_cell.length_a   1.000
_cell.length_b   1.000
_cell.length_c   1.000
_cell.angle_alpha   90.00
_cell.angle_beta   90.00
_cell.angle_gamma   90.00
#
_symmetry.space_group_name_H-M   'P 1'
#
loop_
_entity.id
_entity.type
_entity.pdbx_description
1 polymer ?
#
loop_
_entity_poly.entity_id
_entity_poly.type
_entity_poly.pdbx_seq_one_letter_code
_entity_poly.pdbx_strand_id
1 'polypeptide(L)'
;MNKTLLIIFLTNLFANIITGNEGSTVAIVYNSKLQESKSVADYYAKSRSVPEKNLIGLPLSVNHTITRKEFKKTLELPLIKALAKKKILNGNKGKIRYLLLCWGVPFRVDKDNSIKPPAEIPTLLQRNEASVDSELSLLPQKNQPIERTGIINNPVFNTKNPNSISPENGLLMVTRLDGPSPALAKSLVDRAILAERKGLWGRAYIDLRGINSGPFKSGEDRLSQVGEIISRSGFTTVIDNKPTTLPVGFPGDKIAFYAGWYGINVEGLFAEETVDFSPGAIAYHLHSYNGSMIRDAHSRWIGPFINKGATATFGSVFEPYLELTPNQPLFFARIIQNGFTFAEAGYAATRALSWQTVFVGDPLYRPFGKTPQEVELSLIKAQSSDIEWFRLLAINQGLVSGAPIEAAILHIEQLKESSKSSVLQEKLGELYSVIGKKAESETAFKKAIDFSKSAKQKQRIQDLLKN
;
A
#
# COMPACT_ATOMS: atom_id res chain seq x y z
N MET A 1 43.37 13.37 -18.66
CA MET A 1 43.37 13.14 -17.19
C MET A 1 41.96 12.83 -16.74
N ASN A 2 41.67 11.54 -16.52
CA ASN A 2 40.37 11.04 -16.09
C ASN A 2 40.01 11.58 -14.69
N LYS A 3 39.03 12.48 -14.61
CA LYS A 3 38.40 12.86 -13.35
C LYS A 3 37.14 12.01 -13.18
N THR A 4 37.29 10.87 -12.52
CA THR A 4 36.18 10.07 -12.00
C THR A 4 35.45 10.91 -10.96
N LEU A 5 34.27 11.42 -11.30
CA LEU A 5 33.40 12.14 -10.37
C LEU A 5 32.75 11.10 -9.45
N LEU A 6 33.31 10.93 -8.26
CA LEU A 6 32.77 10.06 -7.22
C LEU A 6 31.57 10.80 -6.59
N ILE A 7 30.36 10.48 -7.04
CA ILE A 7 29.13 10.94 -6.38
C ILE A 7 29.02 10.17 -5.06
N ILE A 8 29.29 10.85 -3.96
CA ILE A 8 29.13 10.31 -2.61
C ILE A 8 27.64 10.28 -2.30
N PHE A 9 27.02 9.10 -2.44
CA PHE A 9 25.68 8.82 -1.97
C PHE A 9 25.69 8.81 -0.43
N LEU A 10 25.12 9.84 0.20
CA LEU A 10 24.79 9.84 1.63
C LEU A 10 23.52 9.00 1.84
N THR A 11 23.65 7.67 1.85
CA THR A 11 22.56 6.75 2.19
C THR A 11 22.59 6.41 3.68
N ASN A 12 21.80 7.10 4.49
CA ASN A 12 21.36 6.58 5.79
C ASN A 12 20.05 5.81 5.59
N LEU A 13 20.11 4.65 4.91
CA LEU A 13 19.07 3.63 5.02
C LEU A 13 19.60 2.52 5.94
N PHE A 14 19.05 2.44 7.14
CA PHE A 14 19.23 1.28 8.00
C PHE A 14 18.63 0.06 7.29
N ALA A 15 19.47 -0.84 6.80
CA ALA A 15 19.05 -2.12 6.25
C ALA A 15 18.55 -3.01 7.40
N ASN A 16 17.25 -3.33 7.42
CA ASN A 16 16.76 -4.47 8.18
C ASN A 16 17.10 -5.72 7.39
N ILE A 17 18.02 -6.54 7.90
CA ILE A 17 18.40 -7.82 7.31
C ILE A 17 17.13 -8.70 7.24
N ILE A 18 16.69 -9.01 6.02
CA ILE A 18 15.60 -9.95 5.76
C ILE A 18 16.07 -11.33 6.20
N THR A 19 15.66 -11.76 7.39
CA THR A 19 15.88 -13.14 7.83
C THR A 19 14.84 -14.02 7.13
N GLY A 20 15.29 -15.08 6.45
CA GLY A 20 14.47 -15.93 5.56
C GLY A 20 13.36 -16.77 6.24
N ASN A 21 12.82 -16.34 7.37
CA ASN A 21 11.74 -17.04 8.09
C ASN A 21 10.71 -16.09 8.74
N GLU A 22 10.48 -14.90 8.16
CA GLU A 22 9.46 -13.96 8.67
C GLU A 22 8.05 -14.57 8.72
N GLY A 23 7.75 -15.56 7.87
CA GLY A 23 6.48 -16.30 7.89
C GLY A 23 6.17 -16.98 9.22
N SER A 24 7.19 -17.35 10.00
CA SER A 24 6.99 -17.90 11.36
C SER A 24 6.33 -16.91 12.34
N THR A 25 6.36 -15.61 12.01
CA THR A 25 5.74 -14.54 12.79
C THR A 25 4.30 -14.22 12.37
N VAL A 26 3.71 -15.00 11.45
CA VAL A 26 2.33 -14.82 10.97
C VAL A 26 1.43 -15.94 11.48
N ALA A 27 0.27 -15.60 12.03
CA ALA A 27 -0.86 -16.52 12.20
C ALA A 27 -1.91 -16.26 11.13
N ILE A 28 -2.55 -17.32 10.62
CA ILE A 28 -3.55 -17.23 9.54
C ILE A 28 -4.90 -17.68 10.06
N VAL A 29 -5.95 -16.89 9.80
CA VAL A 29 -7.34 -17.24 10.10
C VAL A 29 -8.13 -17.40 8.80
N TYR A 30 -8.79 -18.55 8.65
CA TYR A 30 -9.67 -18.82 7.52
C TYR A 30 -11.04 -19.31 7.99
N ASN A 31 -12.05 -19.10 7.15
CA ASN A 31 -13.39 -19.61 7.39
C ASN A 31 -13.44 -21.10 7.03
N SER A 32 -13.51 -21.98 8.03
CA SER A 32 -13.50 -23.43 7.83
C SER A 32 -14.76 -23.97 7.15
N LYS A 33 -15.82 -23.17 7.01
CA LYS A 33 -17.01 -23.53 6.22
C LYS A 33 -16.81 -23.34 4.71
N LEU A 34 -15.73 -22.70 4.29
CA LEU A 34 -15.46 -22.34 2.90
C LEU A 34 -14.12 -22.95 2.45
N GLN A 35 -14.17 -23.87 1.49
CA GLN A 35 -12.99 -24.53 0.95
C GLN A 35 -12.04 -23.52 0.29
N GLU A 36 -12.60 -22.50 -0.34
CA GLU A 36 -11.87 -21.40 -0.98
C GLU A 36 -11.09 -20.58 0.04
N SER A 37 -11.65 -20.35 1.23
CA SER A 37 -10.98 -19.64 2.32
C SER A 37 -9.75 -20.41 2.78
N LYS A 38 -9.89 -21.73 3.00
CA LYS A 38 -8.76 -22.61 3.31
C LYS A 38 -7.71 -22.60 2.19
N SER A 39 -8.15 -22.61 0.93
CA SER A 39 -7.24 -22.57 -0.22
C SER A 39 -6.39 -21.29 -0.27
N VAL A 40 -6.92 -20.13 0.13
CA VAL A 40 -6.14 -18.89 0.27
C VAL A 40 -5.14 -19.00 1.43
N ALA A 41 -5.55 -19.58 2.56
CA ALA A 41 -4.67 -19.79 3.71
C ALA A 41 -3.49 -20.72 3.39
N ASP A 42 -3.77 -21.88 2.79
CA ASP A 42 -2.76 -22.86 2.37
C ASP A 42 -1.80 -22.23 1.36
N TYR A 43 -2.32 -21.42 0.43
CA TYR A 43 -1.51 -20.71 -0.57
C TYR A 43 -0.51 -19.75 0.09
N TYR A 44 -0.99 -18.86 0.97
CA TYR A 44 -0.12 -17.92 1.66
C TYR A 44 0.91 -18.65 2.54
N ALA A 45 0.48 -19.69 3.24
CA ALA A 45 1.35 -20.46 4.11
C ALA A 45 2.51 -21.08 3.34
N LYS A 46 2.24 -21.64 2.16
CA LYS A 46 3.26 -22.16 1.26
C LYS A 46 4.17 -21.04 0.74
N SER A 47 3.61 -19.94 0.25
CA SER A 47 4.37 -18.85 -0.37
C SER A 47 5.30 -18.10 0.60
N ARG A 48 4.89 -17.96 1.87
CA ARG A 48 5.68 -17.27 2.92
C ARG A 48 6.32 -18.20 3.94
N SER A 49 6.24 -19.51 3.74
CA SER A 49 6.74 -20.53 4.69
C SER A 49 6.15 -20.36 6.11
N VAL A 50 4.86 -20.09 6.20
CA VAL A 50 4.15 -20.02 7.49
C VAL A 50 3.98 -21.44 8.04
N PRO A 51 4.36 -21.71 9.30
CA PRO A 51 4.19 -23.04 9.89
C PRO A 51 2.73 -23.51 9.88
N GLU A 52 2.48 -24.77 9.55
CA GLU A 52 1.11 -25.34 9.49
C GLU A 52 0.34 -25.15 10.80
N LYS A 53 1.03 -25.25 11.94
CA LYS A 53 0.41 -25.02 13.26
C LYS A 53 -0.19 -23.61 13.39
N ASN A 54 0.32 -22.62 12.64
CA ASN A 54 -0.14 -21.24 12.65
C ASN A 54 -1.43 -21.01 11.83
N LEU A 55 -1.94 -22.03 11.13
CA LEU A 55 -3.23 -21.96 10.43
C LEU A 55 -4.36 -22.31 11.41
N ILE A 56 -5.37 -21.46 11.43
CA ILE A 56 -6.51 -21.53 12.36
C ILE A 56 -7.80 -21.43 11.56
N GLY A 57 -8.46 -22.56 11.36
CA GLY A 57 -9.79 -22.62 10.76
C GLY A 57 -10.87 -22.43 11.81
N LEU A 58 -11.77 -21.47 11.59
CA LEU A 58 -12.93 -21.24 12.46
C LEU A 58 -14.23 -21.29 11.64
N PRO A 59 -15.32 -21.88 12.18
CA PRO A 59 -16.59 -21.97 11.46
C PRO A 59 -17.34 -20.63 11.50
N LEU A 60 -16.99 -19.71 10.62
CA LEU A 60 -17.49 -18.33 10.62
C LEU A 60 -18.74 -18.16 9.73
N SER A 61 -19.41 -17.02 9.85
CA SER A 61 -20.46 -16.64 8.90
C SER A 61 -19.88 -16.33 7.52
N VAL A 62 -20.69 -16.57 6.49
CA VAL A 62 -20.40 -16.18 5.10
C VAL A 62 -20.77 -14.72 4.82
N ASN A 63 -21.51 -14.07 5.74
CA ASN A 63 -21.88 -12.66 5.63
C ASN A 63 -20.67 -11.76 5.87
N HIS A 64 -20.69 -10.58 5.22
CA HIS A 64 -19.66 -9.56 5.40
C HIS A 64 -19.70 -8.90 6.78
N THR A 65 -20.92 -8.74 7.32
CA THR A 65 -21.20 -8.13 8.62
C THR A 65 -21.73 -9.19 9.58
N ILE A 66 -21.20 -9.20 10.79
CA ILE A 66 -21.64 -10.06 11.89
C ILE A 66 -21.99 -9.21 13.11
N THR A 67 -22.88 -9.74 13.96
CA THR A 67 -23.22 -9.05 15.22
C THR A 67 -22.04 -9.09 16.19
N ARG A 68 -22.00 -8.16 17.16
CA ARG A 68 -21.01 -8.16 18.24
C ARG A 68 -20.98 -9.47 19.02
N LYS A 69 -22.16 -10.05 19.30
CA LYS A 69 -22.32 -11.35 19.97
C LYS A 69 -21.71 -12.48 19.15
N GLU A 70 -21.95 -12.49 17.86
CA GLU A 70 -21.38 -13.48 16.95
C GLU A 70 -19.87 -13.33 16.85
N PHE A 71 -19.34 -12.13 16.63
CA PHE A 71 -17.90 -11.84 16.65
C PHE A 71 -17.21 -12.42 17.89
N LYS A 72 -17.75 -12.15 19.08
CA LYS A 72 -17.21 -12.69 20.34
C LYS A 72 -17.25 -14.22 20.37
N LYS A 73 -18.40 -14.81 20.03
CA LYS A 73 -18.68 -16.25 20.18
C LYS A 73 -17.93 -17.12 19.16
N THR A 74 -17.84 -16.68 17.90
CA THR A 74 -17.38 -17.52 16.79
C THR A 74 -15.98 -17.17 16.31
N LEU A 75 -15.50 -15.94 16.55
CA LEU A 75 -14.21 -15.45 16.08
C LEU A 75 -13.25 -15.13 17.23
N GLU A 76 -13.52 -14.09 18.02
CA GLU A 76 -12.57 -13.57 19.03
C GLU A 76 -12.19 -14.62 20.08
N LEU A 77 -13.17 -15.14 20.84
CA LEU A 77 -12.87 -16.07 21.93
C LEU A 77 -12.30 -17.41 21.42
N PRO A 78 -12.82 -18.03 20.33
CA PRO A 78 -12.20 -19.21 19.75
C PRO A 78 -10.78 -18.97 19.24
N LEU A 79 -10.50 -17.81 18.63
CA LEU A 79 -9.17 -17.45 18.15
C LEU A 79 -8.17 -17.32 19.29
N ILE A 80 -8.53 -16.61 20.36
CA ILE A 80 -7.68 -16.49 21.57
C ILE A 80 -7.34 -17.89 22.10
N LYS A 81 -8.34 -18.76 22.26
CA LYS A 81 -8.14 -20.14 22.73
C LYS A 81 -7.23 -20.94 21.79
N ALA A 82 -7.41 -20.82 20.48
CA ALA A 82 -6.60 -21.52 19.48
C ALA A 82 -5.14 -21.06 19.50
N LEU A 83 -4.90 -19.74 19.54
CA LEU A 83 -3.57 -19.14 19.61
C LEU A 83 -2.81 -19.59 20.87
N ALA A 84 -3.48 -19.57 22.03
CA ALA A 84 -2.90 -20.00 23.30
C ALA A 84 -2.60 -21.51 23.29
N LYS A 85 -3.57 -22.35 22.86
CA LYS A 85 -3.41 -23.81 22.79
C LYS A 85 -2.24 -24.21 21.87
N LYS A 86 -2.07 -23.50 20.75
CA LYS A 86 -0.99 -23.74 19.78
C LYS A 86 0.35 -23.10 20.20
N LYS A 87 0.40 -22.40 21.35
CA LYS A 87 1.58 -21.68 21.86
C LYS A 87 2.13 -20.66 20.86
N ILE A 88 1.24 -19.99 20.15
CA ILE A 88 1.56 -18.98 19.13
C ILE A 88 1.54 -17.58 19.76
N LEU A 89 0.47 -17.30 20.51
CA LEU A 89 0.24 -16.07 21.28
C LEU A 89 -0.64 -16.42 22.49
N ASN A 90 -0.23 -15.99 23.68
CA ASN A 90 -1.01 -16.09 24.91
C ASN A 90 -1.04 -14.72 25.60
N GLY A 91 -2.19 -14.05 25.57
CA GLY A 91 -2.28 -12.63 25.91
C GLY A 91 -1.38 -11.81 24.99
N ASN A 92 -0.37 -11.15 25.56
CA ASN A 92 0.60 -10.33 24.83
C ASN A 92 1.97 -11.00 24.62
N LYS A 93 2.11 -12.29 24.99
CA LYS A 93 3.36 -13.03 24.85
C LYS A 93 3.24 -14.06 23.73
N GLY A 94 4.06 -13.94 22.70
CA GLY A 94 3.99 -14.83 21.55
C GLY A 94 5.18 -14.70 20.62
N LYS A 95 5.18 -15.53 19.56
CA LYS A 95 6.17 -15.45 18.48
C LYS A 95 5.65 -14.71 17.25
N ILE A 96 4.35 -14.45 17.19
CA ILE A 96 3.73 -13.76 16.06
C ILE A 96 3.70 -12.26 16.27
N ARG A 97 3.75 -11.54 15.15
CA ARG A 97 3.54 -10.08 15.06
C ARG A 97 2.30 -9.76 14.22
N TYR A 98 1.94 -10.69 13.33
CA TYR A 98 0.91 -10.51 12.32
C TYR A 98 -0.20 -11.54 12.45
N LEU A 99 -1.43 -11.10 12.18
CA LEU A 99 -2.59 -11.94 11.96
C LEU A 99 -3.11 -11.67 10.55
N LEU A 100 -3.14 -12.71 9.71
CA LEU A 100 -3.66 -12.63 8.36
C LEU A 100 -5.06 -13.25 8.29
N LEU A 101 -6.05 -12.48 7.87
CA LEU A 101 -7.39 -12.96 7.61
C LEU A 101 -7.53 -13.35 6.13
N CYS A 102 -8.05 -14.54 5.84
CA CYS A 102 -8.26 -14.98 4.47
C CYS A 102 -9.66 -14.64 3.95
N TRP A 103 -9.80 -14.62 2.62
CA TRP A 103 -11.06 -14.47 1.90
C TRP A 103 -12.16 -15.34 2.53
N GLY A 104 -13.35 -14.80 2.73
CA GLY A 104 -14.46 -15.49 3.40
C GLY A 104 -14.55 -15.28 4.91
N VAL A 105 -13.56 -14.64 5.55
CA VAL A 105 -13.68 -14.12 6.93
C VAL A 105 -14.48 -12.81 6.92
N PRO A 106 -15.48 -12.60 7.81
CA PRO A 106 -16.21 -11.34 7.91
C PRO A 106 -15.29 -10.12 8.08
N PHE A 107 -15.73 -8.93 7.67
CA PHE A 107 -14.94 -7.69 7.78
C PHE A 107 -15.61 -6.57 8.56
N ARG A 108 -16.88 -6.73 8.96
CA ARG A 108 -17.61 -5.75 9.77
C ARG A 108 -18.19 -6.40 11.02
N VAL A 109 -18.01 -5.73 12.15
CA VAL A 109 -18.78 -5.99 13.37
C VAL A 109 -19.83 -4.89 13.49
N ASP A 110 -21.10 -5.29 13.54
CA ASP A 110 -22.23 -4.38 13.59
C ASP A 110 -22.37 -3.68 14.94
N LYS A 111 -23.11 -2.56 14.93
CA LYS A 111 -23.44 -1.80 16.12
C LYS A 111 -24.23 -2.66 17.10
N ASP A 112 -23.86 -2.59 18.37
CA ASP A 112 -24.58 -3.20 19.48
C ASP A 112 -25.30 -2.13 20.31
N ASN A 113 -26.62 -2.03 20.15
CA ASN A 113 -27.42 -1.01 20.84
C ASN A 113 -27.54 -1.22 22.36
N SER A 114 -27.15 -2.39 22.88
CA SER A 114 -27.13 -2.63 24.33
C SER A 114 -25.90 -2.04 25.02
N ILE A 115 -24.84 -1.75 24.28
CA ILE A 115 -23.65 -1.08 24.81
C ILE A 115 -23.92 0.41 24.87
N LYS A 116 -23.92 0.98 26.08
CA LYS A 116 -24.09 2.42 26.30
C LYS A 116 -22.72 3.08 26.48
N PRO A 117 -22.38 4.07 25.65
CA PRO A 117 -21.14 4.82 25.81
C PRO A 117 -21.20 5.69 27.08
N PRO A 118 -20.07 5.89 27.78
CA PRO A 118 -19.95 6.92 28.80
C PRO A 118 -20.30 8.31 28.26
N ALA A 119 -20.83 9.19 29.12
CA ALA A 119 -21.27 10.53 28.73
C ALA A 119 -20.12 11.45 28.26
N GLU A 120 -18.90 11.12 28.66
CA GLU A 120 -17.66 11.85 28.36
C GLU A 120 -17.20 11.67 26.91
N ILE A 121 -17.65 10.61 26.23
CA ILE A 121 -17.31 10.39 24.81
C ILE A 121 -18.16 11.33 23.95
N PRO A 122 -17.56 12.15 23.07
CA PRO A 122 -18.33 13.01 22.16
C PRO A 122 -19.31 12.20 21.32
N THR A 123 -20.54 12.69 21.12
CA THR A 123 -21.63 11.96 20.44
C THR A 123 -21.23 11.37 19.07
N LEU A 124 -20.41 12.07 18.29
CA LEU A 124 -19.92 11.58 16.99
C LEU A 124 -18.98 10.36 17.12
N LEU A 125 -18.30 10.21 18.25
CA LEU A 125 -17.37 9.12 18.53
C LEU A 125 -17.98 8.00 19.38
N GLN A 126 -19.24 8.14 19.82
CA GLN A 126 -20.03 7.14 20.53
C GLN A 126 -20.46 6.00 19.58
N ARG A 127 -19.49 5.26 19.06
CA ARG A 127 -19.64 4.22 18.04
C ARG A 127 -19.02 2.93 18.53
N ASN A 128 -19.66 1.81 18.19
CA ASN A 128 -19.17 0.48 18.58
C ASN A 128 -19.25 -0.55 17.45
N GLU A 129 -19.67 -0.13 16.26
CA GLU A 129 -19.37 -0.81 15.02
C GLU A 129 -17.90 -0.58 14.64
N ALA A 130 -17.26 -1.61 14.09
CA ALA A 130 -15.84 -1.59 13.76
C ALA A 130 -15.55 -2.55 12.61
N SER A 131 -14.36 -2.44 12.02
CA SER A 131 -13.82 -3.52 11.21
C SER A 131 -13.42 -4.70 12.10
N VAL A 132 -13.58 -5.92 11.59
CA VAL A 132 -13.08 -7.14 12.26
C VAL A 132 -11.58 -7.04 12.49
N ASP A 133 -10.85 -6.50 11.52
CA ASP A 133 -9.40 -6.35 11.55
C ASP A 133 -8.95 -5.46 12.72
N SER A 134 -9.58 -4.31 12.89
CA SER A 134 -9.26 -3.36 13.97
C SER A 134 -9.61 -3.95 15.34
N GLU A 135 -10.68 -4.72 15.46
CA GLU A 135 -11.05 -5.43 16.68
C GLU A 135 -10.04 -6.51 17.07
N LEU A 136 -9.61 -7.31 16.10
CA LEU A 136 -8.61 -8.35 16.32
C LEU A 136 -7.21 -7.79 16.56
N SER A 137 -6.96 -6.53 16.20
CA SER A 137 -5.68 -5.87 16.54
C SER A 137 -5.50 -5.69 18.05
N LEU A 138 -6.60 -5.74 18.81
CA LEU A 138 -6.62 -5.54 20.26
C LEU A 138 -6.48 -6.81 21.08
N LEU A 139 -6.36 -7.99 20.45
CA LEU A 139 -6.18 -9.25 21.18
C LEU A 139 -5.05 -9.21 22.23
N PRO A 140 -3.92 -8.51 22.01
CA PRO A 140 -2.85 -8.42 23.00
C PRO A 140 -3.09 -7.41 24.12
N GLN A 141 -4.24 -6.72 24.17
CA GLN A 141 -4.50 -5.76 25.24
C GLN A 141 -4.52 -6.48 26.60
N LYS A 142 -3.65 -5.99 27.48
CA LYS A 142 -3.34 -6.55 28.80
C LYS A 142 -4.60 -6.62 29.65
N ASN A 143 -5.12 -7.79 30.05
CA ASN A 143 -6.11 -8.07 31.13
C ASN A 143 -7.14 -6.98 31.53
N GLN A 144 -7.41 -6.04 30.66
CA GLN A 144 -8.23 -4.85 30.88
C GLN A 144 -9.49 -5.08 30.05
N PRO A 145 -10.66 -4.83 30.63
CA PRO A 145 -11.88 -4.85 29.86
C PRO A 145 -11.77 -3.83 28.72
N ILE A 146 -11.85 -4.31 27.48
CA ILE A 146 -11.85 -3.44 26.30
C ILE A 146 -13.25 -2.86 26.18
N GLU A 147 -13.40 -1.61 26.60
CA GLU A 147 -14.63 -0.85 26.40
C GLU A 147 -14.75 -0.44 24.93
N ARG A 148 -15.68 -1.07 24.23
CA ARG A 148 -15.96 -0.82 22.81
C ARG A 148 -17.07 0.20 22.68
N THR A 149 -16.79 1.42 23.09
CA THR A 149 -17.75 2.54 23.12
C THR A 149 -17.32 3.70 22.24
N GLY A 150 -16.14 3.60 21.64
CA GLY A 150 -15.56 4.55 20.70
C GLY A 150 -14.19 4.08 20.20
N ILE A 151 -13.35 5.04 19.84
CA ILE A 151 -11.97 4.76 19.42
C ILE A 151 -11.11 4.28 20.59
N ILE A 152 -10.13 3.45 20.28
CA ILE A 152 -9.02 3.15 21.19
C ILE A 152 -7.74 3.67 20.56
N ASN A 153 -6.96 4.44 21.32
CA ASN A 153 -5.69 4.98 20.82
C ASN A 153 -4.72 3.85 20.48
N ASN A 154 -4.15 3.91 19.28
CA ASN A 154 -3.13 2.95 18.88
C ASN A 154 -1.79 3.26 19.58
N PRO A 155 -1.26 2.36 20.44
CA PRO A 155 -0.04 2.61 21.20
C PRO A 155 1.22 2.77 20.34
N VAL A 156 1.19 2.35 19.08
CA VAL A 156 2.35 2.43 18.17
C VAL A 156 2.20 3.51 17.09
N PHE A 157 1.15 4.33 17.14
CA PHE A 157 0.97 5.41 16.18
C PHE A 157 2.22 6.29 16.11
N ASN A 158 2.65 6.60 14.89
CA ASN A 158 3.85 7.40 14.59
C ASN A 158 5.20 6.77 15.01
N THR A 159 5.25 5.50 15.42
CA THR A 159 6.54 4.85 15.68
C THR A 159 7.45 4.88 14.46
N LYS A 160 8.75 5.09 14.69
CA LYS A 160 9.82 4.98 13.69
C LYS A 160 10.56 3.64 13.79
N ASN A 161 10.31 2.87 14.85
CA ASN A 161 10.95 1.58 15.07
C ASN A 161 9.94 0.47 14.72
N PRO A 162 10.10 -0.26 13.61
CA PRO A 162 9.19 -1.35 13.26
C PRO A 162 9.20 -2.46 14.32
N ASN A 163 10.32 -2.66 15.03
CA ASN A 163 10.40 -3.68 16.09
C ASN A 163 9.53 -3.36 17.30
N SER A 164 9.13 -2.09 17.51
CA SER A 164 8.20 -1.73 18.58
C SER A 164 6.76 -2.13 18.27
N ILE A 165 6.44 -2.53 17.04
CA ILE A 165 5.10 -2.96 16.65
C ILE A 165 4.97 -4.45 16.95
N SER A 166 4.47 -4.78 18.13
CA SER A 166 4.35 -6.17 18.57
C SER A 166 3.22 -6.37 19.58
N PRO A 167 2.77 -7.63 19.77
CA PRO A 167 1.79 -7.96 20.80
C PRO A 167 2.21 -7.51 22.20
N GLU A 168 3.49 -7.59 22.55
CA GLU A 168 4.01 -7.16 23.86
C GLU A 168 3.68 -5.68 24.16
N ASN A 169 3.64 -4.86 23.11
CA ASN A 169 3.29 -3.44 23.16
C ASN A 169 1.79 -3.18 22.91
N GLY A 170 0.96 -4.22 23.03
CA GLY A 170 -0.50 -4.13 23.02
C GLY A 170 -1.14 -4.11 21.64
N LEU A 171 -0.41 -4.48 20.58
CA LEU A 171 -0.93 -4.48 19.21
C LEU A 171 -0.59 -5.76 18.45
N LEU A 172 -1.61 -6.40 17.87
CA LEU A 172 -1.44 -7.45 16.86
C LEU A 172 -1.73 -6.83 15.49
N MET A 173 -0.76 -6.86 14.56
CA MET A 173 -0.99 -6.28 13.24
C MET A 173 -1.88 -7.18 12.40
N VAL A 174 -3.11 -6.75 12.12
CA VAL A 174 -4.06 -7.51 11.31
C VAL A 174 -4.15 -6.95 9.89
N THR A 175 -3.97 -7.81 8.90
CA THR A 175 -4.28 -7.53 7.49
C THR A 175 -5.13 -8.67 6.90
N ARG A 176 -5.61 -8.51 5.67
CA ARG A 176 -6.38 -9.54 4.98
C ARG A 176 -5.95 -9.78 3.54
N LEU A 177 -6.01 -11.04 3.12
CA LEU A 177 -6.02 -11.44 1.72
C LEU A 177 -7.48 -11.65 1.31
N ASP A 178 -8.09 -10.61 0.77
CA ASP A 178 -9.50 -10.57 0.39
C ASP A 178 -9.64 -9.83 -0.95
N GLY A 179 -10.84 -9.79 -1.49
CA GLY A 179 -11.11 -9.16 -2.79
C GLY A 179 -12.29 -9.83 -3.49
N PRO A 180 -12.58 -9.45 -4.74
CA PRO A 180 -13.75 -9.96 -5.46
C PRO A 180 -13.77 -11.47 -5.67
N SER A 181 -12.60 -12.14 -5.60
CA SER A 181 -12.53 -13.59 -5.66
C SER A 181 -11.35 -14.16 -4.85
N PRO A 182 -11.38 -15.45 -4.49
CA PRO A 182 -10.25 -16.15 -3.87
C PRO A 182 -8.98 -16.13 -4.75
N ALA A 183 -9.14 -16.16 -6.07
CA ALA A 183 -8.02 -16.09 -7.01
C ALA A 183 -7.34 -14.71 -6.96
N LEU A 184 -8.13 -13.64 -6.93
CA LEU A 184 -7.61 -12.29 -6.76
C LEU A 184 -6.93 -12.10 -5.40
N ALA A 185 -7.50 -12.67 -4.33
CA ALA A 185 -6.86 -12.65 -3.00
C ALA A 185 -5.47 -13.32 -3.00
N LYS A 186 -5.29 -14.45 -3.71
CA LYS A 186 -3.97 -15.09 -3.90
C LYS A 186 -3.02 -14.23 -4.72
N SER A 187 -3.52 -13.56 -5.76
CA SER A 187 -2.70 -12.70 -6.62
C SER A 187 -2.05 -11.53 -5.87
N LEU A 188 -2.62 -11.07 -4.75
CA LEU A 188 -1.99 -10.05 -3.90
C LEU A 188 -0.63 -10.51 -3.39
N VAL A 189 -0.51 -11.80 -3.03
CA VAL A 189 0.73 -12.43 -2.56
C VAL A 189 1.74 -12.54 -3.69
N ASP A 190 1.28 -12.98 -4.87
CA ASP A 190 2.15 -13.16 -6.04
C ASP A 190 2.76 -11.85 -6.49
N ARG A 191 1.94 -10.79 -6.55
CA ARG A 191 2.40 -9.45 -6.93
C ARG A 191 3.34 -8.86 -5.87
N ALA A 192 3.08 -9.09 -4.58
CA ALA A 192 3.95 -8.66 -3.49
C ALA A 192 5.34 -9.31 -3.57
N ILE A 193 5.39 -10.65 -3.69
CA ILE A 193 6.65 -11.40 -3.82
C ILE A 193 7.37 -11.05 -5.12
N LEU A 194 6.64 -10.84 -6.22
CA LEU A 194 7.22 -10.40 -7.48
C LEU A 194 7.91 -9.05 -7.35
N ALA A 195 7.26 -8.08 -6.69
CA ALA A 195 7.82 -6.75 -6.44
C ALA A 195 9.00 -6.79 -5.46
N GLU A 196 8.98 -7.61 -4.42
CA GLU A 196 10.15 -7.79 -3.54
C GLU A 196 11.34 -8.41 -4.28
N ARG A 197 11.06 -9.30 -5.24
CA ARG A 197 12.10 -9.94 -6.05
C ARG A 197 12.68 -8.98 -7.09
N LYS A 198 11.83 -8.30 -7.85
CA LYS A 198 12.20 -7.51 -9.04
C LYS A 198 12.28 -6.01 -8.81
N GLY A 199 11.76 -5.51 -7.71
CA GLY A 199 11.54 -4.09 -7.42
C GLY A 199 10.12 -3.62 -7.78
N LEU A 200 9.68 -2.54 -7.14
CA LEU A 200 8.46 -1.80 -7.49
C LEU A 200 8.83 -0.62 -8.39
N TRP A 201 8.42 -0.69 -9.65
CA TRP A 201 8.76 0.28 -10.69
C TRP A 201 7.52 0.92 -11.27
N GLY A 202 7.63 2.19 -11.68
CA GLY A 202 6.53 2.88 -12.33
C GLY A 202 6.38 4.33 -11.88
N ARG A 203 5.19 4.87 -12.15
CA ARG A 203 4.81 6.25 -11.84
C ARG A 203 3.87 6.30 -10.65
N ALA A 204 3.85 7.47 -10.01
CA ALA A 204 2.89 7.79 -8.98
C ALA A 204 1.86 8.78 -9.52
N TYR A 205 0.59 8.57 -9.18
CA TYR A 205 -0.51 9.45 -9.56
C TYR A 205 -1.22 9.95 -8.30
N ILE A 206 -1.17 11.26 -8.10
CA ILE A 206 -1.80 11.96 -6.97
C ILE A 206 -2.98 12.77 -7.51
N ASP A 207 -4.18 12.36 -7.15
CA ASP A 207 -5.45 12.85 -7.69
C ASP A 207 -6.13 13.72 -6.64
N LEU A 208 -5.76 15.00 -6.64
CA LEU A 208 -6.22 16.04 -5.72
C LEU A 208 -7.48 16.72 -6.27
N ARG A 209 -8.04 17.68 -5.53
CA ARG A 209 -9.26 18.41 -5.95
C ARG A 209 -9.10 19.93 -6.02
N GLY A 210 -7.91 20.44 -5.73
CA GLY A 210 -7.64 21.88 -5.61
C GLY A 210 -8.27 22.51 -4.37
N ILE A 211 -8.53 21.74 -3.31
CA ILE A 211 -9.18 22.23 -2.09
C ILE A 211 -8.16 22.98 -1.22
N ASN A 212 -8.33 24.30 -1.09
CA ASN A 212 -7.39 25.17 -0.38
C ASN A 212 -7.90 25.71 0.97
N SER A 213 -9.14 25.42 1.35
CA SER A 213 -9.79 25.94 2.57
C SER A 213 -10.90 25.01 3.09
N GLY A 214 -11.38 25.27 4.30
CA GLY A 214 -12.49 24.53 4.91
C GLY A 214 -12.12 23.17 5.52
N PRO A 215 -13.12 22.40 5.98
CA PRO A 215 -12.92 21.18 6.79
C PRO A 215 -12.24 20.04 6.03
N PHE A 216 -12.24 20.08 4.70
CA PHE A 216 -11.62 19.06 3.86
C PHE A 216 -10.14 19.36 3.56
N LYS A 217 -9.65 20.59 3.79
CA LYS A 217 -8.27 20.99 3.47
C LYS A 217 -7.23 20.04 4.08
N SER A 218 -7.47 19.51 5.29
CA SER A 218 -6.54 18.56 5.92
C SER A 218 -6.36 17.26 5.11
N GLY A 219 -7.38 16.83 4.37
CA GLY A 219 -7.33 15.69 3.46
C GLY A 219 -6.52 16.00 2.20
N GLU A 220 -6.74 17.17 1.60
CA GLU A 220 -5.95 17.65 0.45
C GLU A 220 -4.47 17.75 0.83
N ASP A 221 -4.16 18.40 1.94
CA ASP A 221 -2.79 18.63 2.40
C ASP A 221 -2.05 17.30 2.65
N ARG A 222 -2.76 16.28 3.18
CA ARG A 222 -2.21 14.94 3.36
C ARG A 222 -1.90 14.27 2.02
N LEU A 223 -2.80 14.33 1.04
CA LEU A 223 -2.54 13.73 -0.27
C LEU A 223 -1.44 14.47 -1.04
N SER A 224 -1.37 15.79 -0.91
CA SER A 224 -0.28 16.60 -1.47
C SER A 224 1.09 16.19 -0.87
N GLN A 225 1.16 16.04 0.46
CA GLN A 225 2.37 15.54 1.13
C GLN A 225 2.76 14.12 0.70
N VAL A 226 1.80 13.25 0.38
CA VAL A 226 2.10 11.94 -0.22
C VAL A 226 2.83 12.11 -1.55
N GLY A 227 2.37 13.02 -2.40
CA GLY A 227 3.05 13.36 -3.65
C GLY A 227 4.47 13.87 -3.44
N GLU A 228 4.68 14.74 -2.45
CA GLU A 228 6.03 15.21 -2.10
C GLU A 228 6.94 14.08 -1.62
N ILE A 229 6.45 13.20 -0.74
CA ILE A 229 7.22 12.06 -0.23
C ILE A 229 7.65 11.14 -1.37
N ILE A 230 6.72 10.82 -2.27
CA ILE A 230 6.98 9.89 -3.39
C ILE A 230 7.94 10.53 -4.40
N SER A 231 7.72 11.79 -4.77
CA SER A 231 8.58 12.55 -5.67
C SER A 231 10.00 12.70 -5.11
N ARG A 232 10.14 13.07 -3.83
CA ARG A 232 11.46 13.17 -3.16
C ARG A 232 12.18 11.84 -3.06
N SER A 233 11.45 10.73 -3.10
CA SER A 233 12.02 9.38 -3.13
C SER A 233 12.45 8.94 -4.53
N GLY A 234 12.28 9.78 -5.56
CA GLY A 234 12.76 9.56 -6.93
C GLY A 234 11.72 9.02 -7.91
N PHE A 235 10.50 8.73 -7.46
CA PHE A 235 9.45 8.26 -8.37
C PHE A 235 8.95 9.42 -9.23
N THR A 236 8.81 9.18 -10.53
CA THR A 236 8.13 10.16 -11.38
C THR A 236 6.67 10.26 -10.95
N THR A 237 6.28 11.46 -10.53
CA THR A 237 5.00 11.71 -9.85
C THR A 237 4.18 12.71 -10.64
N VAL A 238 2.96 12.33 -10.99
CA VAL A 238 1.97 13.19 -11.63
C VAL A 238 0.99 13.65 -10.56
N ILE A 239 0.83 14.96 -10.43
CA ILE A 239 -0.14 15.57 -9.51
C ILE A 239 -1.22 16.23 -10.37
N ASP A 240 -2.45 15.74 -10.26
CA ASP A 240 -3.63 16.40 -10.82
C ASP A 240 -4.34 17.15 -9.70
N ASN A 241 -4.65 18.42 -9.94
CA ASN A 241 -5.31 19.31 -8.98
C ASN A 241 -6.71 19.75 -9.45
N LYS A 242 -7.29 19.03 -10.41
CA LYS A 242 -8.60 19.37 -10.95
C LYS A 242 -9.69 18.87 -10.00
N PRO A 243 -10.85 19.54 -9.93
CA PRO A 243 -11.91 19.14 -8.99
C PRO A 243 -12.49 17.74 -9.20
N THR A 244 -12.34 17.21 -10.41
CA THR A 244 -12.81 15.88 -10.86
C THR A 244 -11.68 14.87 -10.78
N THR A 245 -12.02 13.61 -10.51
CA THR A 245 -11.08 12.49 -10.58
C THR A 245 -10.43 12.35 -11.96
N LEU A 246 -9.27 11.69 -12.00
CA LEU A 246 -8.57 11.37 -13.25
C LEU A 246 -9.54 10.77 -14.28
N PRO A 247 -9.79 11.42 -15.43
CA PRO A 247 -10.88 11.05 -16.33
C PRO A 247 -10.64 9.71 -17.02
N VAL A 248 -11.70 9.12 -17.59
CA VAL A 248 -11.57 8.01 -18.53
C VAL A 248 -10.71 8.45 -19.71
N GLY A 249 -9.78 7.60 -20.14
CA GLY A 249 -8.81 7.90 -21.20
C GLY A 249 -7.57 8.62 -20.69
N PHE A 250 -7.46 8.91 -19.39
CA PHE A 250 -6.24 9.48 -18.82
C PHE A 250 -5.05 8.54 -19.08
N PRO A 251 -3.87 9.06 -19.47
CA PRO A 251 -2.72 8.26 -19.84
C PRO A 251 -1.95 7.73 -18.61
N GLY A 252 -2.64 6.99 -17.75
CA GLY A 252 -2.05 6.29 -16.60
C GLY A 252 -1.25 5.07 -17.06
N ASP A 253 0.08 5.13 -17.02
CA ASP A 253 1.00 4.05 -17.42
C ASP A 253 1.85 3.56 -16.25
N LYS A 254 2.00 2.23 -16.13
CA LYS A 254 2.82 1.54 -15.14
C LYS A 254 2.69 2.16 -13.74
N ILE A 255 1.48 2.10 -13.17
CA ILE A 255 1.12 2.73 -11.90
C ILE A 255 1.77 1.96 -10.75
N ALA A 256 2.77 2.55 -10.09
CA ALA A 256 3.37 2.03 -8.86
C ALA A 256 2.62 2.52 -7.62
N PHE A 257 2.15 3.78 -7.64
CA PHE A 257 1.41 4.38 -6.54
C PHE A 257 0.20 5.17 -7.05
N TYR A 258 -0.91 5.06 -6.34
CA TYR A 258 -2.05 5.95 -6.50
C TYR A 258 -2.53 6.45 -5.13
N ALA A 259 -2.79 7.75 -5.02
CA ALA A 259 -3.45 8.36 -3.88
C ALA A 259 -4.40 9.46 -4.36
N GLY A 260 -5.70 9.36 -4.09
CA GLY A 260 -6.68 10.35 -4.55
C GLY A 260 -7.94 10.50 -3.72
N TRP A 261 -8.83 11.41 -4.12
CA TRP A 261 -10.17 11.65 -3.56
C TRP A 261 -11.01 12.55 -4.49
N TYR A 262 -12.34 12.64 -4.47
CA TYR A 262 -13.36 12.02 -3.63
C TYR A 262 -14.45 11.50 -4.56
N GLY A 263 -14.47 10.20 -4.79
CA GLY A 263 -15.53 9.47 -5.47
C GLY A 263 -16.12 8.41 -4.55
N ILE A 264 -17.44 8.25 -4.55
CA ILE A 264 -18.10 7.24 -3.70
C ILE A 264 -17.88 5.81 -4.21
N ASN A 265 -17.88 5.67 -5.52
CA ASN A 265 -17.58 4.46 -6.28
C ASN A 265 -16.38 4.75 -7.18
N VAL A 266 -15.73 3.68 -7.62
CA VAL A 266 -14.68 3.77 -8.65
C VAL A 266 -15.22 4.48 -9.89
N GLU A 267 -14.42 5.38 -10.43
CA GLU A 267 -14.74 6.19 -11.60
C GLU A 267 -13.45 6.56 -12.34
N GLY A 268 -13.59 7.22 -13.49
CA GLY A 268 -12.46 7.75 -14.24
C GLY A 268 -11.51 6.65 -14.75
N LEU A 269 -10.20 6.91 -14.65
CA LEU A 269 -9.12 5.98 -15.01
C LEU A 269 -9.35 4.56 -14.45
N PHE A 270 -9.88 4.45 -13.23
CA PHE A 270 -10.05 3.16 -12.56
C PHE A 270 -11.35 2.43 -12.92
N ALA A 271 -12.26 3.09 -13.63
CA ALA A 271 -13.44 2.45 -14.24
C ALA A 271 -13.12 1.80 -15.60
N GLU A 272 -11.96 2.09 -16.21
CA GLU A 272 -11.53 1.47 -17.45
C GLU A 272 -11.42 -0.05 -17.32
N GLU A 273 -11.67 -0.78 -18.41
CA GLU A 273 -11.60 -2.25 -18.43
C GLU A 273 -10.24 -2.77 -17.95
N THR A 274 -9.17 -2.12 -18.39
CA THR A 274 -7.78 -2.42 -18.02
C THR A 274 -7.11 -1.21 -17.42
N VAL A 275 -6.40 -1.41 -16.31
CA VAL A 275 -5.53 -0.40 -15.68
C VAL A 275 -4.14 -0.98 -15.58
N ASP A 276 -3.13 -0.21 -15.97
CA ASP A 276 -1.73 -0.66 -16.00
C ASP A 276 -1.08 -0.54 -14.62
N PHE A 277 -1.57 -1.28 -13.62
CA PHE A 277 -0.92 -1.36 -12.32
C PHE A 277 0.35 -2.20 -12.39
N SER A 278 1.45 -1.67 -11.86
CA SER A 278 2.68 -2.43 -11.67
C SER A 278 2.48 -3.56 -10.65
N PRO A 279 3.12 -4.72 -10.81
CA PRO A 279 3.30 -5.64 -9.70
C PRO A 279 3.95 -4.93 -8.51
N GLY A 280 3.33 -5.04 -7.34
CA GLY A 280 3.69 -4.29 -6.14
C GLY A 280 2.92 -2.98 -5.93
N ALA A 281 2.06 -2.57 -6.86
CA ALA A 281 1.38 -1.29 -6.77
C ALA A 281 0.56 -1.13 -5.48
N ILE A 282 0.63 0.06 -4.89
CA ILE A 282 -0.16 0.44 -3.72
C ILE A 282 -1.11 1.57 -4.12
N ALA A 283 -2.41 1.33 -3.94
CA ALA A 283 -3.46 2.27 -4.32
C ALA A 283 -4.33 2.65 -3.11
N TYR A 284 -4.62 3.94 -2.96
CA TYR A 284 -5.51 4.46 -1.93
C TYR A 284 -6.43 5.53 -2.51
N HIS A 285 -7.71 5.48 -2.15
CA HIS A 285 -8.67 6.53 -2.50
C HIS A 285 -9.41 6.97 -1.23
N LEU A 286 -9.21 8.20 -0.78
CA LEU A 286 -9.82 8.75 0.42
C LEU A 286 -11.32 8.99 0.19
N HIS A 287 -12.12 8.08 0.72
CA HIS A 287 -13.58 8.20 0.84
C HIS A 287 -14.02 7.37 2.06
N SER A 288 -15.02 7.85 2.80
CA SER A 288 -15.45 7.25 4.07
C SER A 288 -15.83 5.76 4.00
N TYR A 289 -16.29 5.30 2.84
CA TYR A 289 -16.76 3.93 2.62
C TYR A 289 -15.99 3.19 1.51
N ASN A 290 -14.77 3.63 1.19
CA ASN A 290 -13.94 3.07 0.12
C ASN A 290 -13.71 1.53 0.25
N GLY A 291 -13.81 0.98 1.47
CA GLY A 291 -13.64 -0.43 1.79
C GLY A 291 -14.92 -1.13 2.25
N SER A 292 -16.09 -0.51 2.15
CA SER A 292 -17.36 -1.12 2.61
C SER A 292 -17.82 -2.32 1.76
N MET A 293 -17.25 -2.52 0.58
CA MET A 293 -17.60 -3.58 -0.39
C MET A 293 -16.34 -4.25 -0.96
N ILE A 294 -15.49 -4.80 -0.08
CA ILE A 294 -14.19 -5.41 -0.45
C ILE A 294 -14.31 -6.49 -1.56
N ARG A 295 -15.42 -7.24 -1.56
CA ARG A 295 -15.65 -8.37 -2.48
C ARG A 295 -16.46 -8.00 -3.72
N ASP A 296 -16.69 -6.72 -3.97
CA ASP A 296 -17.36 -6.25 -5.17
C ASP A 296 -16.31 -5.71 -6.17
N ALA A 297 -16.33 -6.18 -7.41
CA ALA A 297 -15.33 -5.82 -8.42
C ALA A 297 -15.51 -4.41 -9.01
N HIS A 298 -16.65 -3.77 -8.75
CA HIS A 298 -17.09 -2.53 -9.43
C HIS A 298 -17.61 -1.46 -8.47
N SER A 299 -17.92 -1.79 -7.22
CA SER A 299 -18.42 -0.84 -6.22
C SER A 299 -17.32 -0.39 -5.26
N ARG A 300 -17.38 0.87 -4.80
CA ARG A 300 -16.37 1.48 -3.91
C ARG A 300 -14.97 1.43 -4.56
N TRP A 301 -13.89 1.22 -3.80
CA TRP A 301 -12.53 1.34 -4.33
C TRP A 301 -11.62 0.14 -4.06
N ILE A 302 -11.69 -0.48 -2.88
CA ILE A 302 -10.80 -1.62 -2.55
C ILE A 302 -10.97 -2.77 -3.54
N GLY A 303 -12.20 -3.24 -3.75
CA GLY A 303 -12.48 -4.36 -4.65
C GLY A 303 -12.10 -4.06 -6.11
N PRO A 304 -12.49 -2.90 -6.67
CA PRO A 304 -12.04 -2.46 -7.99
C PRO A 304 -10.52 -2.37 -8.12
N PHE A 305 -9.79 -1.78 -7.17
CA PHE A 305 -8.32 -1.73 -7.24
C PHE A 305 -7.69 -3.12 -7.33
N ILE A 306 -8.17 -4.06 -6.52
CA ILE A 306 -7.67 -5.44 -6.52
C ILE A 306 -7.99 -6.12 -7.85
N ASN A 307 -9.22 -5.95 -8.35
CA ASN A 307 -9.69 -6.46 -9.64
C ASN A 307 -8.83 -5.95 -10.80
N LYS A 308 -8.38 -4.69 -10.72
CA LYS A 308 -7.60 -4.02 -11.77
C LYS A 308 -6.10 -4.22 -11.67
N GLY A 309 -5.57 -4.82 -10.61
CA GLY A 309 -4.15 -5.19 -10.53
C GLY A 309 -3.38 -4.66 -9.32
N ALA A 310 -3.99 -3.87 -8.44
CA ALA A 310 -3.31 -3.39 -7.24
C ALA A 310 -2.84 -4.57 -6.37
N THR A 311 -1.70 -4.38 -5.70
CA THR A 311 -1.07 -5.40 -4.85
C THR A 311 -1.44 -5.21 -3.38
N ALA A 312 -1.61 -3.96 -2.97
CA ALA A 312 -2.07 -3.62 -1.64
C ALA A 312 -2.93 -2.36 -1.67
N THR A 313 -3.92 -2.31 -0.78
CA THR A 313 -4.78 -1.16 -0.58
C THR A 313 -5.34 -1.18 0.85
N PHE A 314 -5.89 -0.06 1.29
CA PHE A 314 -6.51 0.04 2.61
C PHE A 314 -7.66 1.05 2.59
N GLY A 315 -8.54 0.95 3.57
CA GLY A 315 -9.75 1.74 3.58
C GLY A 315 -10.62 1.51 4.78
N SER A 316 -11.82 2.09 4.76
CA SER A 316 -12.78 2.07 5.85
C SER A 316 -14.06 1.33 5.46
N VAL A 317 -14.51 0.43 6.35
CA VAL A 317 -15.72 -0.40 6.14
C VAL A 317 -17.01 0.27 6.62
N PHE A 318 -16.87 1.30 7.46
CA PHE A 318 -17.89 2.23 7.95
C PHE A 318 -17.28 3.64 8.00
N GLU A 319 -18.09 4.66 8.33
CA GLU A 319 -17.63 6.06 8.45
C GLU A 319 -16.46 6.21 9.43
N PRO A 320 -15.26 6.62 8.94
CA PRO A 320 -14.12 6.83 9.80
C PRO A 320 -14.06 8.25 10.37
N TYR A 321 -14.66 9.25 9.73
CA TYR A 321 -14.20 10.65 9.77
C TYR A 321 -12.77 10.82 9.25
N LEU A 322 -12.52 11.92 8.54
CA LEU A 322 -11.24 12.21 7.89
C LEU A 322 -10.04 12.04 8.83
N GLU A 323 -10.15 12.55 10.05
CA GLU A 323 -9.08 12.56 11.04
C GLU A 323 -8.75 11.18 11.62
N LEU A 324 -9.61 10.18 11.47
CA LEU A 324 -9.38 8.80 11.97
C LEU A 324 -9.16 7.80 10.83
N THR A 325 -9.03 8.28 9.58
CA THR A 325 -8.38 7.51 8.52
C THR A 325 -6.88 7.36 8.83
N PRO A 326 -6.20 6.29 8.35
CA PRO A 326 -4.76 6.19 8.47
C PRO A 326 -4.07 7.42 7.89
N ASN A 327 -3.07 7.97 8.59
CA ASN A 327 -2.32 9.13 8.12
C ASN A 327 -1.53 8.74 6.85
N GLN A 328 -1.99 9.22 5.69
CA GLN A 328 -1.46 8.79 4.39
C GLN A 328 0.02 9.17 4.22
N PRO A 329 0.46 10.43 4.48
CA PRO A 329 1.88 10.77 4.44
C PRO A 329 2.75 9.84 5.28
N LEU A 330 2.32 9.55 6.50
CA LEU A 330 3.05 8.69 7.41
C LEU A 330 3.14 7.25 6.87
N PHE A 331 2.05 6.71 6.32
CA PHE A 331 2.06 5.39 5.68
C PHE A 331 3.08 5.33 4.53
N PHE A 332 3.01 6.29 3.60
CA PHE A 332 3.90 6.30 2.43
C PHE A 332 5.36 6.56 2.80
N ALA A 333 5.64 7.43 3.79
CA ALA A 333 6.99 7.64 4.30
C ALA A 333 7.55 6.35 4.94
N ARG A 334 6.75 5.65 5.75
CA ARG A 334 7.21 4.41 6.42
C ARG A 334 7.54 3.31 5.44
N ILE A 335 6.70 3.09 4.42
CA ILE A 335 6.93 2.03 3.45
C ILE A 335 8.05 2.38 2.45
N ILE A 336 8.12 3.62 1.93
CA ILE A 336 9.09 4.01 0.91
C ILE A 336 10.46 4.32 1.51
N GLN A 337 10.51 5.15 2.56
CA GLN A 337 11.75 5.72 3.07
C GLN A 337 12.32 4.94 4.27
N ASN A 338 11.50 4.18 5.00
CA ASN A 338 11.92 3.46 6.20
C ASN A 338 11.91 1.94 6.03
N GLY A 339 11.48 1.42 4.87
CA GLY A 339 11.50 -0.02 4.57
C GLY A 339 10.57 -0.86 5.45
N PHE A 340 9.49 -0.25 5.97
CA PHE A 340 8.49 -0.98 6.75
C PHE A 340 7.77 -2.00 5.85
N THR A 341 7.30 -3.10 6.44
CA THR A 341 6.30 -3.93 5.77
C THR A 341 4.97 -3.17 5.61
N PHE A 342 4.11 -3.65 4.73
CA PHE A 342 2.77 -3.09 4.52
C PHE A 342 1.97 -3.01 5.84
N ALA A 343 2.01 -4.06 6.66
CA ALA A 343 1.34 -4.06 7.96
C ALA A 343 1.98 -3.05 8.94
N GLU A 344 3.31 -3.03 9.06
CA GLU A 344 4.01 -2.11 9.94
C GLU A 344 3.73 -0.65 9.58
N ALA A 345 3.78 -0.31 8.28
CA ALA A 345 3.47 1.04 7.80
C ALA A 345 2.01 1.41 8.07
N GLY A 346 1.08 0.46 7.85
CA GLY A 346 -0.34 0.63 8.11
C GLY A 346 -0.65 0.96 9.57
N TYR A 347 -0.12 0.17 10.50
CA TYR A 347 -0.36 0.39 11.93
C TYR A 347 0.43 1.57 12.49
N ALA A 348 1.65 1.86 12.00
CA ALA A 348 2.33 3.10 12.36
C ALA A 348 1.54 4.35 11.93
N ALA A 349 0.79 4.26 10.83
CA ALA A 349 -0.06 5.35 10.33
C ALA A 349 -1.46 5.42 10.95
N THR A 350 -1.91 4.39 11.67
CA THR A 350 -3.27 4.31 12.19
C THR A 350 -3.36 4.92 13.59
N ARG A 351 -4.19 5.94 13.79
CA ARG A 351 -4.39 6.57 15.10
C ARG A 351 -5.38 5.81 15.99
N ALA A 352 -6.45 5.28 15.39
CA ALA A 352 -7.58 4.70 16.10
C ALA A 352 -7.77 3.21 15.79
N LEU A 353 -7.81 2.42 16.84
CA LEU A 353 -8.21 1.01 16.87
C LEU A 353 -9.66 0.90 17.38
N SER A 354 -10.23 -0.31 17.32
CA SER A 354 -11.68 -0.52 17.48
C SER A 354 -12.49 0.38 16.53
N TRP A 355 -11.96 0.60 15.33
CA TRP A 355 -12.49 1.56 14.36
C TRP A 355 -12.64 0.92 12.98
N GLN A 356 -12.68 1.73 11.92
CA GLN A 356 -13.22 1.27 10.63
C GLN A 356 -12.18 0.77 9.63
N THR A 357 -10.89 0.87 9.96
CA THR A 357 -9.82 0.61 8.99
C THR A 357 -9.62 -0.89 8.72
N VAL A 358 -9.39 -1.24 7.46
CA VAL A 358 -8.90 -2.55 6.99
C VAL A 358 -7.68 -2.35 6.09
N PHE A 359 -6.73 -3.28 6.17
CA PHE A 359 -5.56 -3.35 5.29
C PHE A 359 -5.65 -4.62 4.43
N VAL A 360 -5.77 -4.47 3.12
CA VAL A 360 -5.93 -5.59 2.17
C VAL A 360 -4.64 -5.76 1.37
N GLY A 361 -3.93 -6.84 1.66
CA GLY A 361 -2.60 -7.11 1.14
C GLY A 361 -1.80 -8.04 2.06
N ASP A 362 -0.69 -8.55 1.54
CA ASP A 362 0.26 -9.37 2.29
C ASP A 362 0.88 -8.56 3.45
N PRO A 363 0.76 -9.00 4.72
CA PRO A 363 1.28 -8.26 5.86
C PRO A 363 2.80 -8.07 5.81
N LEU A 364 3.53 -9.01 5.19
CA LEU A 364 4.98 -8.98 5.07
C LEU A 364 5.47 -8.23 3.83
N TYR A 365 4.56 -7.70 2.99
CA TYR A 365 4.95 -7.03 1.76
C TYR A 365 5.90 -5.85 2.02
N ARG A 366 7.15 -5.94 1.53
CA ARG A 366 8.21 -4.95 1.75
C ARG A 366 8.94 -4.57 0.44
N PRO A 367 8.38 -3.67 -0.39
CA PRO A 367 8.94 -3.36 -1.71
C PRO A 367 10.36 -2.78 -1.69
N PHE A 368 10.75 -2.13 -0.58
CA PHE A 368 12.03 -1.44 -0.43
C PHE A 368 12.91 -2.09 0.66
N GLY A 369 12.85 -3.42 0.78
CA GLY A 369 13.62 -4.18 1.78
C GLY A 369 15.08 -4.51 1.38
N LYS A 370 15.46 -4.29 0.12
CA LYS A 370 16.81 -4.55 -0.40
C LYS A 370 17.60 -3.26 -0.58
N THR A 371 18.92 -3.34 -0.49
CA THR A 371 19.80 -2.23 -0.82
C THR A 371 19.77 -1.91 -2.32
N PRO A 372 20.02 -0.65 -2.73
CA PRO A 372 20.10 -0.29 -4.15
C PRO A 372 21.07 -1.17 -4.95
N GLN A 373 22.22 -1.53 -4.36
CA GLN A 373 23.24 -2.36 -4.98
C GLN A 373 22.72 -3.78 -5.25
N GLU A 374 22.02 -4.40 -4.29
CA GLU A 374 21.42 -5.72 -4.48
C GLU A 374 20.36 -5.72 -5.58
N VAL A 375 19.53 -4.66 -5.64
CA VAL A 375 18.51 -4.51 -6.68
C VAL A 375 19.16 -4.36 -8.05
N GLU A 376 20.15 -3.48 -8.18
CA GLU A 376 20.86 -3.25 -9.44
C GLU A 376 21.53 -4.53 -9.96
N LEU A 377 22.30 -5.22 -9.10
CA LEU A 377 22.96 -6.47 -9.46
C LEU A 377 21.96 -7.54 -9.91
N SER A 378 20.81 -7.63 -9.22
CA SER A 378 19.74 -8.55 -9.59
C SER A 378 19.15 -8.22 -10.98
N LEU A 379 18.91 -6.94 -11.27
CA LEU A 379 18.35 -6.49 -12.54
C LEU A 379 19.33 -6.74 -13.71
N ILE A 380 20.61 -6.42 -13.53
CA ILE A 380 21.66 -6.65 -14.52
C ILE A 380 21.83 -8.15 -14.79
N LYS A 381 21.94 -8.97 -13.73
CA LYS A 381 22.08 -10.43 -13.86
C LYS A 381 20.89 -11.06 -14.59
N ALA A 382 19.69 -10.55 -14.35
CA ALA A 382 18.47 -11.02 -15.02
C ALA A 382 18.26 -10.42 -16.42
N GLN A 383 19.13 -9.52 -16.88
CA GLN A 383 18.95 -8.74 -18.12
C GLN A 383 17.55 -8.08 -18.18
N SER A 384 17.07 -7.60 -17.03
CA SER A 384 15.72 -7.05 -16.92
C SER A 384 15.65 -5.67 -17.57
N SER A 385 14.59 -5.41 -18.35
CA SER A 385 14.30 -4.06 -18.85
C SER A 385 14.00 -3.06 -17.73
N ASP A 386 13.60 -3.54 -16.54
CA ASP A 386 13.32 -2.68 -15.39
C ASP A 386 14.55 -1.91 -14.86
N ILE A 387 15.77 -2.24 -15.32
CA ILE A 387 16.97 -1.43 -15.03
C ILE A 387 16.77 0.03 -15.43
N GLU A 388 16.00 0.32 -16.49
CA GLU A 388 15.73 1.69 -16.92
C GLU A 388 14.97 2.50 -15.85
N TRP A 389 14.05 1.86 -15.12
CA TRP A 389 13.29 2.47 -14.03
C TRP A 389 14.17 2.69 -12.80
N PHE A 390 15.08 1.76 -12.51
CA PHE A 390 16.08 1.94 -11.46
C PHE A 390 16.98 3.15 -11.76
N ARG A 391 17.47 3.28 -13.00
CA ARG A 391 18.26 4.44 -13.44
C ARG A 391 17.46 5.73 -13.32
N LEU A 392 16.23 5.76 -13.82
CA LEU A 392 15.35 6.93 -13.73
C LEU A 392 15.13 7.37 -12.28
N LEU A 393 14.88 6.42 -11.38
CA LEU A 393 14.69 6.70 -9.95
C LEU A 393 15.93 7.36 -9.34
N ALA A 394 17.13 6.82 -9.62
CA ALA A 394 18.39 7.40 -9.15
C ALA A 394 18.64 8.81 -9.72
N ILE A 395 18.35 9.03 -11.01
CA ILE A 395 18.46 10.33 -11.66
C ILE A 395 17.53 11.35 -10.98
N ASN A 396 16.27 10.99 -10.77
CA ASN A 396 15.30 11.85 -10.11
C ASN A 396 15.72 12.19 -8.67
N GLN A 397 16.25 11.22 -7.92
CA GLN A 397 16.79 11.47 -6.57
C GLN A 397 17.96 12.46 -6.60
N GLY A 398 18.87 12.33 -7.57
CA GLY A 398 19.97 13.27 -7.79
C GLY A 398 19.47 14.68 -8.07
N LEU A 399 18.50 14.83 -8.98
CA LEU A 399 17.89 16.12 -9.32
C LEU A 399 17.20 16.76 -8.11
N VAL A 400 16.41 15.98 -7.35
CA VAL A 400 15.78 16.47 -6.10
C VAL A 400 16.83 16.90 -5.08
N SER A 401 17.98 16.23 -5.04
CA SER A 401 19.11 16.56 -4.15
C SER A 401 19.95 17.74 -4.64
N GLY A 402 19.58 18.39 -5.75
CA GLY A 402 20.25 19.58 -6.28
C GLY A 402 21.33 19.30 -7.32
N ALA A 403 21.39 18.09 -7.90
CA ALA A 403 22.30 17.82 -9.01
C ALA A 403 21.96 18.74 -10.22
N PRO A 404 22.96 19.31 -10.91
CA PRO A 404 22.72 20.11 -12.11
C PRO A 404 22.01 19.31 -13.20
N ILE A 405 21.09 19.95 -13.91
CA ILE A 405 20.31 19.31 -14.98
C ILE A 405 21.23 18.82 -16.11
N GLU A 406 22.24 19.61 -16.47
CA GLU A 406 23.23 19.25 -17.49
C GLU A 406 24.03 18.01 -17.10
N ALA A 407 24.34 17.84 -15.81
CA ALA A 407 25.03 16.65 -15.32
C ALA A 407 24.11 15.41 -15.40
N ALA A 408 22.82 15.56 -15.12
CA ALA A 408 21.85 14.48 -15.29
C ALA A 408 21.67 14.08 -16.76
N ILE A 409 21.63 15.06 -17.68
CA ILE A 409 21.60 14.84 -19.14
C ILE A 409 22.83 14.03 -19.57
N LEU A 410 24.03 14.50 -19.24
CA LEU A 410 25.28 13.81 -19.59
C LEU A 410 25.32 12.39 -19.01
N HIS A 411 24.82 12.20 -17.79
CA HIS A 411 24.74 10.89 -17.18
C HIS A 411 23.81 9.95 -17.98
N ILE A 412 22.61 10.41 -18.35
CA ILE A 412 21.66 9.64 -19.17
C ILE A 412 22.27 9.25 -20.52
N GLU A 413 22.97 10.18 -21.19
CA GLU A 413 23.61 9.93 -22.48
C GLU A 413 24.70 8.85 -22.41
N GLN A 414 25.36 8.70 -21.26
CA GLN A 414 26.42 7.72 -21.03
C GLN A 414 25.90 6.34 -20.62
N LEU A 415 24.63 6.22 -20.22
CA LEU A 415 24.02 4.94 -19.88
C LEU A 415 23.84 4.08 -21.14
N LYS A 416 24.32 2.83 -21.08
CA LYS A 416 24.22 1.87 -22.20
C LYS A 416 22.77 1.63 -22.63
N GLU A 417 21.86 1.66 -21.67
CA GLU A 417 20.44 1.40 -21.82
C GLU A 417 19.68 2.56 -22.49
N SER A 418 20.22 3.78 -22.42
CA SER A 418 19.56 5.01 -22.87
C SER A 418 19.15 4.97 -24.34
N SER A 419 20.00 4.38 -25.19
CA SER A 419 19.78 4.30 -26.65
C SER A 419 18.55 3.48 -27.07
N LYS A 420 17.95 2.69 -26.17
CA LYS A 420 16.80 1.81 -26.45
C LYS A 420 15.67 1.92 -25.41
N SER A 421 15.80 2.83 -24.45
CA SER A 421 14.86 2.96 -23.33
C SER A 421 13.86 4.05 -23.60
N SER A 422 12.56 3.72 -23.67
CA SER A 422 11.52 4.76 -23.76
C SER A 422 11.48 5.63 -22.50
N VAL A 423 11.78 5.04 -21.35
CA VAL A 423 11.76 5.69 -20.04
C VAL A 423 12.86 6.74 -19.92
N LEU A 424 14.10 6.39 -20.27
CA LEU A 424 15.22 7.32 -20.19
C LEU A 424 15.19 8.38 -21.29
N GLN A 425 14.74 8.03 -22.51
CA GLN A 425 14.54 9.01 -23.59
C GLN A 425 13.45 10.01 -23.24
N GLU A 426 12.36 9.57 -22.59
CA GLU A 426 11.32 10.49 -22.12
C GLU A 426 11.89 11.47 -21.07
N LYS A 427 12.65 10.98 -20.09
CA LYS A 427 13.31 11.85 -19.11
C LYS A 427 14.29 12.81 -19.74
N LEU A 428 15.05 12.35 -20.75
CA LEU A 428 15.99 13.18 -21.48
C LEU A 428 15.27 14.33 -22.22
N GLY A 429 14.12 14.03 -22.83
CA GLY A 429 13.24 15.04 -23.44
C GLY A 429 12.77 16.08 -22.43
N GLU A 430 12.27 15.64 -21.27
CA GLU A 430 11.87 16.53 -20.17
C GLU A 430 13.02 17.47 -19.76
N LEU A 431 14.23 16.94 -19.56
CA LEU A 431 15.39 17.73 -19.11
C LEU A 431 15.88 18.72 -20.18
N TYR A 432 15.92 18.32 -21.45
CA TYR A 432 16.26 19.24 -22.55
C TYR A 432 15.26 20.37 -22.68
N SER A 433 13.96 20.09 -22.51
CA SER A 433 12.91 21.11 -22.50
C SER A 433 13.17 22.17 -21.42
N VAL A 434 13.53 21.73 -20.21
CA VAL A 434 13.84 22.64 -19.08
C VAL A 434 15.01 23.59 -19.38
N ILE A 435 16.05 23.12 -20.07
CA ILE A 435 17.21 23.96 -20.45
C ILE A 435 17.06 24.66 -21.81
N GLY A 436 15.85 24.66 -22.39
CA GLY A 436 15.54 25.37 -23.63
C GLY A 436 16.05 24.72 -24.92
N LYS A 437 16.52 23.47 -24.87
CA LYS A 437 17.01 22.70 -26.04
C LYS A 437 15.87 22.00 -26.78
N LYS A 438 15.06 22.79 -27.49
CA LYS A 438 13.81 22.31 -28.12
C LYS A 438 14.02 21.15 -29.12
N ALA A 439 15.01 21.26 -30.01
CA ALA A 439 15.24 20.25 -31.04
C ALA A 439 15.69 18.90 -30.45
N GLU A 440 16.56 18.93 -29.44
CA GLU A 440 17.01 17.75 -28.72
C GLU A 440 15.89 17.15 -27.88
N SER A 441 15.07 17.99 -27.24
CA SER A 441 13.86 17.58 -26.52
C SER A 441 12.89 16.82 -27.42
N GLU A 442 12.51 17.40 -28.56
CA GLU A 442 11.63 16.74 -29.54
C GLU A 442 12.21 15.43 -30.06
N THR A 443 13.52 15.38 -30.32
CA THR A 443 14.20 14.18 -30.79
C THR A 443 14.15 13.07 -29.75
N ALA A 444 14.41 13.39 -28.48
CA ALA A 444 14.33 12.44 -27.38
C ALA A 444 12.90 11.93 -27.16
N PHE A 445 11.90 12.80 -27.21
CA PHE A 445 10.49 12.40 -27.12
C PHE A 445 10.04 11.50 -28.28
N LYS A 446 10.47 11.78 -29.52
CA LYS A 446 10.20 10.90 -30.67
C LYS A 446 10.80 9.51 -30.47
N LYS A 447 12.07 9.43 -30.04
CA LYS A 447 12.71 8.14 -29.68
C LYS A 447 11.94 7.43 -28.56
N ALA A 448 11.48 8.15 -27.55
CA ALA A 448 10.71 7.57 -26.46
C ALA A 448 9.39 6.95 -26.96
N ILE A 449 8.68 7.61 -27.88
CA ILE A 449 7.47 7.08 -28.54
C ILE A 449 7.81 5.83 -29.34
N ASP A 450 8.89 5.85 -30.13
CA ASP A 450 9.29 4.73 -30.99
C ASP A 450 9.66 3.48 -30.18
N PHE A 451 10.35 3.65 -29.05
CA PHE A 451 10.75 2.54 -28.18
C PHE A 451 9.65 2.07 -27.23
N SER A 452 8.62 2.88 -26.99
CA SER A 452 7.58 2.54 -26.03
C SER A 452 6.69 1.40 -26.52
N LYS A 453 6.36 0.49 -25.60
CA LYS A 453 5.33 -0.54 -25.78
C LYS A 453 3.98 -0.14 -25.15
N SER A 454 3.93 0.94 -24.38
CA SER A 454 2.72 1.39 -23.69
C SER A 454 2.00 2.44 -24.52
N ALA A 455 0.76 2.14 -24.93
CA ALA A 455 -0.09 3.10 -25.62
C ALA A 455 -0.34 4.37 -24.76
N LYS A 456 -0.48 4.20 -23.44
CA LYS A 456 -0.68 5.29 -22.49
C LYS A 456 0.56 6.18 -22.36
N GLN A 457 1.77 5.61 -22.34
CA GLN A 457 3.02 6.39 -22.38
C GLN A 457 3.12 7.19 -23.69
N LYS A 458 2.84 6.56 -24.84
CA LYS A 458 2.86 7.25 -26.15
C LYS A 458 1.88 8.42 -26.18
N GLN A 459 0.65 8.21 -25.72
CA GLN A 459 -0.36 9.27 -25.61
C GLN A 459 0.15 10.45 -24.77
N ARG A 460 0.72 10.17 -23.59
CA ARG A 460 1.26 11.19 -22.69
C ARG A 460 2.37 12.03 -23.35
N ILE A 461 3.31 11.38 -24.03
CA ILE A 461 4.40 12.07 -24.73
C ILE A 461 3.87 12.87 -25.93
N GLN A 462 2.89 12.34 -26.67
CA GLN A 462 2.27 13.06 -27.78
C GLN A 462 1.53 14.31 -27.31
N ASP A 463 0.85 14.25 -26.17
CA ASP A 463 0.18 15.41 -25.60
C ASP A 463 1.18 16.46 -25.10
N LEU A 464 2.36 16.05 -24.61
CA LEU A 464 3.46 16.96 -24.30
C LEU A 464 4.06 17.66 -25.53
N LEU A 465 4.09 16.99 -26.69
CA LEU A 465 4.61 17.58 -27.94
C LEU A 465 3.64 18.56 -28.61
N LYS A 466 2.36 18.55 -28.25
CA LYS A 466 1.33 19.45 -28.79
C LYS A 466 1.24 20.78 -28.03
N ASN A 467 1.69 20.79 -26.77
CA ASN A 467 1.69 21.94 -25.87
C ASN A 467 3.09 22.56 -25.81
#